data_AF-A0A2J8A327-F1
#
_entry.id   AF-A0A2J8A327-F1
#
_cell.length_a   1.000
_cell.length_b   1.000
_cell.length_c   1.000
_cell.angle_alpha   90.00
_cell.angle_beta   90.00
_cell.angle_gamma   90.00
#
_symmetry.space_group_name_H-M   'P 1'
#
loop_
_entity.id
_entity.type
_entity.pdbx_description
1 polymer ?
#
loop_
_entity_poly.entity_id
_entity_poly.type
_entity_poly.pdbx_seq_one_letter_code
_entity_poly.pdbx_strand_id
1 'polypeptide(L)'
;MKLSAQPVRSSAARAGQAARRSCVRVCAKVSKKEGEPRVISGKCYVTRDNIDTDQIIPAEYLTLVPSKPDEYEKLGSYALIGLPDDTYTTRYVQEGQMKTEYPVIIGGQNFGCGSSREHAPVALGAAGAQVCVAESYARIFFRNCIAT
;
A
#
# COMPACT_ATOMS: atom_id res chain seq x y z
N MET A 1 -40.65 59.54 -4.61
CA MET A 1 -40.99 58.10 -4.57
C MET A 1 -39.83 57.37 -3.92
N LYS A 2 -40.02 56.85 -2.70
CA LYS A 2 -39.03 56.08 -1.94
C LYS A 2 -39.04 54.63 -2.44
N LEU A 3 -37.88 54.07 -2.78
CA LEU A 3 -37.66 52.62 -2.78
C LEU A 3 -36.32 52.32 -2.11
N SER A 4 -36.43 51.67 -0.96
CA SER A 4 -35.37 51.07 -0.16
C SER A 4 -35.02 49.69 -0.70
N ALA A 5 -33.73 49.36 -0.82
CA ALA A 5 -33.25 48.00 -0.99
C ALA A 5 -32.26 47.66 0.14
N GLN A 6 -32.51 46.56 0.83
CA GLN A 6 -31.85 46.09 2.04
C GLN A 6 -30.50 45.39 1.75
N PRO A 7 -29.57 45.33 2.72
CA PRO A 7 -28.31 44.62 2.56
C PRO A 7 -28.52 43.10 2.70
N VAL A 8 -28.02 42.35 1.72
CA VAL A 8 -28.04 40.87 1.76
C VAL A 8 -26.93 40.39 2.70
N ARG A 9 -27.31 39.51 3.63
CA ARG A 9 -26.50 39.04 4.75
C ARG A 9 -25.35 38.12 4.30
N SER A 10 -24.23 38.33 4.98
CA SER A 10 -23.14 37.39 5.28
C SER A 10 -23.51 35.89 5.22
N SER A 11 -22.67 35.13 4.53
CA SER A 11 -22.36 33.74 4.90
C SER A 11 -20.85 33.53 4.73
N ALA A 12 -20.12 33.64 5.83
CA ALA A 12 -18.77 33.14 5.96
C ALA A 12 -18.82 31.61 5.89
N ALA A 13 -18.38 31.02 4.77
CA ALA A 13 -18.14 29.59 4.69
C ALA A 13 -16.93 29.24 5.56
N ARG A 14 -17.19 28.51 6.65
CA ARG A 14 -16.20 27.95 7.56
C ARG A 14 -15.44 26.81 6.89
N ALA A 15 -14.12 26.85 7.07
CA ALA A 15 -13.23 25.75 7.43
C ALA A 15 -13.35 24.43 6.63
N GLY A 16 -12.50 24.28 5.61
CA GLY A 16 -11.91 23.00 5.24
C GLY A 16 -10.57 22.86 5.95
N GLN A 17 -10.58 22.32 7.17
CA GLN A 17 -9.37 22.01 7.93
C GLN A 17 -8.65 20.89 7.18
N ALA A 18 -7.64 21.25 6.38
CA ALA A 18 -6.78 20.29 5.71
C ALA A 18 -6.24 19.33 6.77
N ALA A 19 -6.76 18.09 6.76
CA ALA A 19 -6.32 17.05 7.66
C ALA A 19 -4.81 16.93 7.50
N ARG A 20 -4.07 17.35 8.53
CA ARG A 20 -2.63 17.13 8.64
C ARG A 20 -2.45 15.62 8.51
N ARG A 21 -2.00 15.15 7.34
CA ARG A 21 -1.51 13.79 7.17
C ARG A 21 -0.35 13.65 8.15
N SER A 22 -0.60 13.05 9.31
CA SER A 22 0.45 12.62 10.21
C SER A 22 1.26 11.60 9.43
N CYS A 23 2.43 12.02 8.94
CA CYS A 23 3.42 11.09 8.44
C CYS A 23 3.90 10.30 9.66
N VAL A 24 3.27 9.15 9.90
CA VAL A 24 3.75 8.20 10.90
C VAL A 24 5.03 7.60 10.32
N ARG A 25 6.17 8.03 10.87
CA ARG A 25 7.47 7.47 10.52
C ARG A 25 7.59 6.12 11.22
N VAL A 26 7.33 5.03 10.51
CA VAL A 26 7.61 3.67 11.00
C VAL A 26 9.06 3.35 10.64
N CYS A 27 9.95 3.34 11.63
CA CYS A 27 11.33 2.89 11.47
C CYS A 27 11.43 1.41 11.87
N ALA A 28 11.49 0.51 10.90
CA ALA A 28 11.90 -0.87 11.14
C ALA A 28 13.43 -0.95 11.06
N LYS A 29 14.08 -1.40 12.15
CA LYS A 29 15.51 -1.75 12.15
C LYS A 29 15.65 -3.16 11.57
N VAL A 30 16.22 -3.29 10.38
CA VAL A 30 16.81 -4.56 9.89
C VAL A 30 18.35 -4.37 9.96
N SER A 31 19.26 -5.28 9.61
CA SER A 31 20.74 -5.04 9.66
C SER A 31 21.46 -5.38 8.34
N LYS A 32 22.54 -4.64 7.99
CA LYS A 32 23.82 -5.15 7.40
C LYS A 32 24.85 -4.03 7.04
N LYS A 33 25.69 -3.66 8.01
CA LYS A 33 27.13 -4.03 8.15
C LYS A 33 27.22 -4.81 9.48
N GLU A 34 28.17 -5.70 9.69
CA GLU A 34 28.31 -6.35 11.01
C GLU A 34 28.45 -5.27 12.09
N GLY A 35 27.41 -5.14 12.93
CA GLY A 35 27.31 -4.14 14.00
C GLY A 35 26.38 -2.94 13.77
N GLU A 36 25.90 -2.66 12.55
CA GLU A 36 25.01 -1.50 12.29
C GLU A 36 23.59 -1.89 11.81
N PRO A 37 22.53 -1.28 12.36
CA PRO A 37 21.16 -1.50 11.90
C PRO A 37 20.93 -0.84 10.52
N ARG A 38 20.53 -1.65 9.54
CA ARG A 38 19.88 -1.28 8.27
C ARG A 38 18.57 -0.56 8.57
N VAL A 39 18.57 0.73 8.32
CA VAL A 39 17.39 1.58 8.38
C VAL A 39 16.68 1.53 7.04
N ILE A 40 15.40 1.13 7.04
CA ILE A 40 14.51 1.27 5.88
C ILE A 40 13.65 2.51 6.12
N SER A 41 13.56 3.39 5.12
CA SER A 41 12.82 4.65 5.22
C SER A 41 12.14 5.01 3.90
N GLY A 42 10.93 5.54 3.97
CA GLY A 42 10.19 6.03 2.81
C GLY A 42 8.71 6.23 3.13
N LYS A 43 7.89 6.46 2.10
CA LYS A 43 6.44 6.55 2.28
C LYS A 43 5.88 5.20 2.70
N CYS A 44 4.88 5.25 3.58
CA CYS A 44 4.18 4.08 4.08
C CYS A 44 2.84 3.94 3.38
N TYR A 45 2.51 2.75 2.90
CA TYR A 45 1.17 2.40 2.44
C TYR A 45 0.45 1.63 3.55
N VAL A 46 -0.64 2.19 4.07
CA VAL A 46 -1.33 1.65 5.25
C VAL A 46 -2.57 0.89 4.80
N THR A 47 -2.70 -0.34 5.30
CA THR A 47 -3.81 -1.27 5.04
C THR A 47 -4.49 -1.68 6.34
N ARG A 48 -5.72 -2.21 6.21
CA ARG A 48 -6.53 -2.71 7.34
C ARG A 48 -6.17 -4.16 7.69
N ASP A 49 -7.00 -4.77 8.53
CA ASP A 49 -6.94 -6.20 8.84
C ASP A 49 -7.37 -7.05 7.65
N ASN A 50 -6.95 -8.32 7.67
CA ASN A 50 -7.39 -9.38 6.76
C ASN A 50 -7.17 -9.05 5.27
N ILE A 51 -6.04 -8.43 4.94
CA ILE A 51 -5.63 -8.29 3.55
C ILE A 51 -5.29 -9.67 3.00
N ASP A 52 -6.14 -10.20 2.13
CA ASP A 52 -5.94 -11.52 1.56
C ASP A 52 -5.04 -11.50 0.32
N THR A 53 -4.64 -12.69 -0.14
CA THR A 53 -3.75 -12.81 -1.29
C THR A 53 -4.40 -12.43 -2.63
N ASP A 54 -5.74 -12.45 -2.77
CA ASP A 54 -6.43 -11.93 -3.97
C ASP A 54 -6.38 -10.40 -3.99
N GLN A 55 -6.51 -9.77 -2.83
CA GLN A 55 -6.36 -8.32 -2.69
C GLN A 55 -4.93 -7.87 -3.00
N ILE A 56 -3.92 -8.68 -2.63
CA ILE A 56 -2.53 -8.44 -2.99
C ILE A 56 -2.29 -8.67 -4.49
N ILE A 57 -2.78 -9.78 -5.05
CA ILE A 57 -2.67 -10.09 -6.47
C ILE A 57 -3.83 -11.01 -6.91
N PRO A 58 -4.78 -10.52 -7.72
CA PRO A 58 -5.89 -11.32 -8.20
C PRO A 58 -5.46 -12.52 -9.06
N ALA A 59 -6.26 -13.58 -9.03
CA ALA A 59 -5.98 -14.84 -9.74
C ALA A 59 -5.71 -14.69 -11.26
N GLU A 60 -6.32 -13.70 -11.90
CA GLU A 60 -6.17 -13.42 -13.33
C GLU A 60 -4.72 -13.07 -13.75
N TYR A 61 -3.92 -12.51 -12.82
CA TYR A 61 -2.53 -12.12 -13.08
C TYR A 61 -1.51 -13.22 -12.76
N LEU A 62 -1.95 -14.39 -12.25
CA LEU A 62 -1.06 -15.51 -11.91
C LEU A 62 -0.49 -16.23 -13.14
N THR A 63 -0.94 -15.86 -14.33
CA THR A 63 -0.38 -16.30 -15.61
C THR A 63 0.98 -15.68 -15.92
N LEU A 64 1.32 -14.57 -15.26
CA LEU A 64 2.64 -13.95 -15.35
C LEU A 64 3.69 -14.84 -14.66
N VAL A 65 4.82 -15.03 -15.33
CA VAL A 65 5.93 -15.87 -14.91
C VAL A 65 7.02 -15.00 -14.26
N PRO A 66 7.21 -15.07 -12.93
CA PRO A 66 8.18 -14.22 -12.23
C PRO A 66 9.63 -14.41 -12.67
N SER A 67 9.96 -15.53 -13.31
CA SER A 67 11.32 -15.81 -13.80
C SER A 67 11.70 -15.00 -15.04
N LYS A 68 10.74 -14.39 -15.75
CA LYS A 68 11.01 -13.53 -16.89
C LYS A 68 11.04 -12.07 -16.42
N PRO A 69 12.11 -11.30 -16.71
CA PRO A 69 12.25 -9.93 -16.21
C PRO A 69 11.07 -9.01 -16.52
N ASP A 70 10.59 -9.00 -17.77
CA ASP A 70 9.50 -8.12 -18.18
C ASP A 70 8.17 -8.48 -17.49
N GLU A 71 7.89 -9.78 -17.33
CA GLU A 71 6.69 -10.26 -16.64
C GLU A 71 6.79 -10.05 -15.12
N TYR A 72 7.98 -10.13 -14.54
CA TYR A 72 8.24 -9.80 -13.14
C TYR A 72 7.93 -8.33 -12.85
N GLU A 73 8.43 -7.41 -13.68
CA GLU A 73 8.10 -5.99 -13.53
C GLU A 73 6.60 -5.73 -13.71
N LYS A 74 5.98 -6.42 -14.68
CA LYS A 74 4.54 -6.31 -14.91
C LYS A 74 3.72 -6.83 -13.74
N LEU A 75 4.16 -7.91 -13.10
CA LEU A 75 3.53 -8.43 -11.89
C LEU A 75 3.57 -7.40 -10.75
N GLY A 76 4.69 -6.67 -10.65
CA GLY A 76 4.81 -5.53 -9.73
C GLY A 76 3.76 -4.45 -9.94
N SER A 77 3.40 -4.15 -11.20
CA SER A 77 2.37 -3.16 -11.52
C SER A 77 0.97 -3.49 -10.98
N TYR A 78 0.72 -4.77 -10.66
CA TYR A 78 -0.55 -5.27 -10.15
C TYR A 78 -0.56 -5.50 -8.63
N ALA A 79 0.52 -5.14 -7.93
CA ALA A 79 0.58 -5.26 -6.48
C ALA A 79 -0.52 -4.43 -5.79
N LEU A 80 -1.29 -5.09 -4.92
CA LEU A 80 -2.42 -4.54 -4.17
C LEU A 80 -3.56 -3.98 -5.04
N ILE A 81 -3.69 -4.43 -6.31
CA ILE A 81 -4.74 -3.95 -7.22
C ILE A 81 -6.14 -4.43 -6.84
N GLY A 82 -6.24 -5.54 -6.10
CA GLY A 82 -7.52 -6.09 -5.64
C GLY A 82 -8.08 -5.39 -4.40
N LEU A 83 -7.41 -4.36 -3.87
CA LEU A 83 -7.95 -3.54 -2.79
C LEU A 83 -9.17 -2.75 -3.28
N PRO A 84 -10.23 -2.63 -2.46
CA PRO A 84 -11.44 -1.93 -2.88
C PRO A 84 -11.22 -0.41 -2.93
N ASP A 85 -11.56 0.20 -4.07
CA ASP A 85 -11.32 1.62 -4.36
C ASP A 85 -12.06 2.56 -3.39
N ASP A 86 -13.17 2.12 -2.79
CA ASP A 86 -13.95 2.89 -1.82
C ASP A 86 -13.18 3.15 -0.51
N THR A 87 -12.32 2.22 -0.13
CA THR A 87 -11.54 2.23 1.10
C THR A 87 -10.13 2.74 0.83
N TYR A 88 -9.59 2.45 -0.35
CA TYR A 88 -8.22 2.76 -0.75
C TYR A 88 -8.20 3.68 -1.96
N THR A 89 -8.54 4.96 -1.73
CA THR A 89 -8.64 5.97 -2.80
C THR A 89 -7.32 6.25 -3.52
N THR A 90 -6.19 5.93 -2.89
CA THR A 90 -4.85 6.05 -3.49
C THR A 90 -4.34 4.64 -3.74
N ARG A 91 -4.04 4.31 -4.99
CA ARG A 91 -3.46 3.00 -5.33
C ARG A 91 -2.02 2.86 -4.82
N TYR A 92 -1.66 1.63 -4.47
CA TYR A 92 -0.30 1.28 -4.07
C TYR A 92 0.70 1.47 -5.21
N VAL A 93 0.35 1.00 -6.40
CA VAL A 93 1.04 1.33 -7.65
C VAL A 93 0.13 2.22 -8.48
N GLN A 94 0.66 3.37 -8.90
CA GLN A 94 -0.10 4.30 -9.73
C GLN A 94 -0.34 3.70 -11.12
N GLU A 95 -1.45 4.08 -11.76
CA GLU A 95 -1.78 3.58 -13.09
C GLU A 95 -0.68 3.91 -14.10
N GLY A 96 -0.32 2.92 -14.92
CA GLY A 96 0.78 3.03 -15.89
C GLY A 96 2.19 2.95 -15.29
N GLN A 97 2.33 2.79 -13.97
CA GLN A 97 3.63 2.59 -13.32
C GLN A 97 3.90 1.10 -13.05
N MET A 98 5.18 0.74 -12.97
CA MET A 98 5.63 -0.61 -12.61
C MET A 98 6.14 -0.70 -11.17
N LYS A 99 6.39 0.45 -10.54
CA LYS A 99 6.95 0.57 -9.19
C LYS A 99 6.08 1.47 -8.32
N THR A 100 6.06 1.15 -7.04
CA THR A 100 5.42 1.96 -6.01
C THR A 100 6.35 3.05 -5.49
N GLU A 101 5.78 4.14 -4.98
CA GLU A 101 6.49 5.14 -4.17
C GLU A 101 6.53 4.79 -2.67
N TYR A 102 5.89 3.68 -2.28
CA TYR A 102 5.71 3.25 -0.90
C TYR A 102 6.58 2.02 -0.57
N PRO A 103 7.87 2.19 -0.22
CA PRO A 103 8.75 1.06 0.11
C PRO A 103 8.35 0.33 1.40
N VAL A 104 7.44 0.90 2.21
CA VAL A 104 6.98 0.33 3.47
C VAL A 104 5.48 0.06 3.39
N ILE A 105 5.07 -1.17 3.68
CA ILE A 105 3.65 -1.54 3.86
C ILE A 105 3.37 -1.67 5.35
N ILE A 106 2.30 -1.04 5.82
CA ILE A 106 1.78 -1.19 7.17
C ILE A 106 0.44 -1.95 7.09
N GLY A 107 0.35 -3.11 7.72
CA GLY A 107 -0.85 -3.94 7.76
C GLY A 107 -1.45 -4.07 9.15
N GLY A 108 -2.72 -4.47 9.20
CA GLY A 108 -3.39 -4.85 10.45
C GLY A 108 -3.12 -6.31 10.83
N GLN A 109 -4.12 -6.95 11.41
CA GLN A 109 -4.09 -8.38 11.74
C GLN A 109 -4.26 -9.26 10.49
N ASN A 110 -3.68 -10.45 10.53
CA ASN A 110 -3.88 -11.52 9.54
C ASN A 110 -3.53 -11.09 8.09
N PHE A 111 -2.45 -10.32 7.92
CA PHE A 111 -2.01 -9.88 6.60
C PHE A 111 -1.51 -11.05 5.74
N GLY A 112 -1.91 -11.07 4.47
CA GLY A 112 -1.60 -12.13 3.51
C GLY A 112 -2.45 -13.38 3.70
N CYS A 113 -3.65 -13.26 4.28
CA CYS A 113 -4.55 -14.40 4.48
C CYS A 113 -5.17 -14.93 3.19
N GLY A 114 -6.00 -15.96 3.31
CA GLY A 114 -6.66 -16.58 2.16
C GLY A 114 -5.81 -17.69 1.53
N SER A 115 -5.86 -17.78 0.20
CA SER A 115 -5.26 -18.90 -0.52
C SER A 115 -3.73 -18.81 -0.57
N SER A 116 -3.08 -19.97 -0.68
CA SER A 116 -1.63 -20.07 -0.86
C SER A 116 -1.23 -19.52 -2.22
N ARG A 117 -0.68 -18.31 -2.27
CA ARG A 117 -0.16 -17.68 -3.49
C ARG A 117 1.26 -17.18 -3.29
N GLU A 118 2.22 -17.82 -3.94
CA GLU A 118 3.61 -17.38 -3.95
C GLU A 118 3.80 -16.08 -4.74
N HIS A 119 2.93 -15.81 -5.72
CA HIS A 119 2.92 -14.55 -6.46
C HIS A 119 2.61 -13.33 -5.58
N ALA A 120 1.92 -13.49 -4.43
CA ALA A 120 1.57 -12.36 -3.57
C ALA A 120 2.82 -11.63 -3.03
N PRO A 121 3.75 -12.28 -2.31
CA PRO A 121 4.99 -11.61 -1.90
C PRO A 121 5.87 -11.19 -3.07
N VAL A 122 5.89 -11.97 -4.16
CA VAL A 122 6.66 -11.63 -5.37
C VAL A 122 6.17 -10.33 -5.99
N ALA A 123 4.86 -10.14 -6.12
CA ALA A 123 4.27 -8.92 -6.67
C ALA A 123 4.62 -7.69 -5.81
N LEU A 124 4.55 -7.82 -4.48
CA LEU A 124 4.95 -6.76 -3.56
C LEU A 124 6.44 -6.39 -3.73
N GLY A 125 7.32 -7.40 -3.79
CA GLY A 125 8.76 -7.19 -4.02
C GLY A 125 9.05 -6.58 -5.39
N ALA A 126 8.38 -7.07 -6.43
CA ALA A 126 8.50 -6.55 -7.80
C ALA A 126 8.03 -5.10 -7.91
N ALA A 127 7.00 -4.70 -7.16
CA ALA A 127 6.55 -3.32 -7.07
C ALA A 127 7.57 -2.41 -6.34
N GLY A 128 8.51 -2.98 -5.59
CA GLY A 128 9.52 -2.23 -4.83
C GLY A 128 9.24 -2.14 -3.33
N ALA A 129 8.35 -2.98 -2.78
CA ALA A 129 8.22 -3.12 -1.33
C ALA A 129 9.54 -3.61 -0.73
N GLN A 130 10.01 -2.95 0.33
CA GLN A 130 11.23 -3.34 1.05
C GLN A 130 10.91 -4.02 2.37
N VAL A 131 9.80 -3.64 3.00
CA VAL A 131 9.34 -4.20 4.27
C VAL A 131 7.83 -4.13 4.38
N CYS A 132 7.23 -5.20 4.90
CA CYS A 132 5.87 -5.21 5.39
C CYS A 132 5.92 -5.30 6.92
N VAL A 133 5.15 -4.46 7.61
CA VAL A 133 5.01 -4.43 9.07
C VAL A 133 3.54 -4.56 9.38
N ALA A 134 3.13 -5.62 10.06
CA ALA A 134 1.74 -5.90 10.39
C ALA A 134 1.63 -6.44 11.82
N GLU A 135 0.42 -6.38 12.39
CA GLU A 135 0.16 -6.93 13.73
C GLU A 135 0.28 -8.46 13.75
N SER A 136 -0.18 -9.11 12.69
CA SER A 136 0.03 -10.55 12.46
C SER A 136 -0.01 -10.90 10.97
N TYR A 137 0.56 -12.04 10.63
CA TYR A 137 0.62 -12.55 9.26
C TYR A 137 0.01 -13.93 9.16
N ALA A 138 -0.59 -14.23 8.01
CA ALA A 138 -0.91 -15.61 7.66
C ALA A 138 0.38 -16.41 7.49
N ARG A 139 0.42 -17.60 8.11
CA ARG A 139 1.62 -18.45 8.19
C ARG A 139 2.26 -18.72 6.82
N ILE A 140 1.45 -19.04 5.81
CA ILE A 140 1.95 -19.41 4.48
C ILE A 140 2.55 -18.17 3.79
N PHE A 141 1.85 -17.05 3.80
CA PHE A 141 2.34 -15.80 3.25
C PHE A 141 3.68 -15.39 3.88
N PHE A 142 3.77 -15.40 5.21
CA PHE A 142 4.99 -15.07 5.93
C PHE A 142 6.17 -15.95 5.53
N ARG A 143 5.96 -17.26 5.40
CA ARG A 143 6.99 -18.20 4.97
C ARG A 143 7.46 -17.90 3.54
N ASN A 144 6.52 -17.58 2.65
CA ASN A 144 6.85 -17.24 1.26
C ASN A 144 7.66 -15.93 1.21
N CYS A 145 7.33 -14.90 1.99
CA CYS A 145 8.11 -13.65 2.07
C CYS A 145 9.59 -13.85 2.44
N ILE A 146 9.91 -14.92 3.16
CA ILE A 146 11.28 -15.22 3.59
C ILE A 146 12.01 -16.07 2.52
N ALA A 147 11.25 -16.85 1.75
CA ALA A 147 11.79 -17.79 0.77
C ALA A 147 11.94 -17.20 -0.63
N THR A 148 11.26 -16.08 -0.93
CA THR A 148 11.20 -15.45 -2.26
C THR A 148 11.88 -14.09 -2.24
#